data_AF-A0A953X7H1-F1
#
_entry.id   AF-A0A953X7H1-F1
#
_cell.length_a   1.000
_cell.length_b   1.000
_cell.length_c   1.000
_cell.angle_alpha   90.00
_cell.angle_beta   90.00
_cell.angle_gamma   90.00
#
_symmetry.space_group_name_H-M   'P 1'
#
loop_
_entity.id
_entity.type
_entity.pdbx_description
1 polymer ?
#
loop_
_entity_poly.entity_id
_entity_poly.type
_entity_poly.pdbx_seq_one_letter_code
_entity_poly.pdbx_strand_id
1 'polypeptide(L)' 'MATVTMYSSPFCPYCFMAKRLLKKKGVEIEEIDVMAEPRRRVEMKERA' A
#
# COMPACT_ATOMS: atom_id res chain seq x y z
N MET A 1 4.75 7.29 16.71
CA MET A 1 4.33 7.56 15.32
C MET A 1 4.05 6.21 14.67
N ALA A 2 2.89 6.04 14.02
CA ALA A 2 2.52 4.77 13.42
C ALA A 2 3.03 4.70 11.98
N THR A 3 3.82 3.68 11.66
CA THR A 3 4.27 3.42 10.29
C THR A 3 3.09 2.84 9.50
N VAL A 4 2.70 3.50 8.42
CA VAL A 4 1.60 3.03 7.56
C VAL A 4 2.18 2.33 6.34
N THR A 5 2.11 1.02 6.31
CA THR A 5 2.51 0.22 5.15
C THR A 5 1.33 0.03 4.20
N MET A 6 1.47 0.42 2.95
CA MET A 6 0.43 0.31 1.92
C MET A 6 0.88 -0.65 0.82
N TYR A 7 0.26 -1.81 0.77
CA TYR A 7 0.40 -2.73 -0.35
C TYR A 7 -0.39 -2.19 -1.55
N SER A 8 0.31 -1.86 -2.63
CA SER A 8 -0.27 -1.30 -3.85
C SER A 8 0.04 -2.18 -5.06
N SER A 9 -0.72 -1.95 -6.13
CA SER A 9 -0.48 -2.54 -7.45
C SER A 9 -0.68 -1.44 -8.49
N PRO A 10 0.18 -1.36 -9.52
CA PRO A 10 0.10 -0.34 -10.58
C PRO A 10 -1.20 -0.36 -11.38
N PHE A 11 -1.95 -1.47 -11.35
CA PHE A 11 -3.23 -1.60 -12.06
C PHE A 11 -4.44 -1.49 -11.13
N CYS A 12 -4.26 -1.10 -9.87
CA CYS A 12 -5.35 -1.00 -8.91
C CYS A 12 -5.81 0.46 -8.74
N PRO A 13 -6.99 0.85 -9.24
CA PRO A 13 -7.50 2.23 -9.10
C PRO A 13 -7.73 2.64 -7.65
N TYR A 14 -8.07 1.68 -6.78
CA TYR A 14 -8.27 1.93 -5.34
C TYR A 14 -6.96 2.30 -4.62
N CYS A 15 -5.83 1.68 -5.01
CA CYS A 15 -4.53 2.00 -4.44
C CYS A 15 -4.14 3.45 -4.73
N PHE A 16 -4.41 3.95 -5.94
CA PHE A 16 -4.18 5.35 -6.29
C PHE A 16 -5.02 6.31 -5.44
N MET A 17 -6.30 5.99 -5.22
CA MET A 17 -7.18 6.80 -4.39
C MET A 17 -6.73 6.80 -2.93
N ALA A 18 -6.36 5.64 -2.38
CA ALA A 18 -5.85 5.50 -1.02
C ALA A 18 -4.55 6.30 -0.82
N LYS A 19 -3.60 6.18 -1.76
CA LYS A 19 -2.34 6.95 -1.77
C LYS A 19 -2.60 8.45 -1.72
N ARG A 20 -3.54 8.94 -2.55
CA ARG A 20 -3.91 10.36 -2.59
C ARG A 20 -4.51 10.82 -1.27
N LEU A 21 -5.38 10.01 -0.65
CA LEU A 21 -5.99 10.33 0.64
C LEU A 21 -4.95 10.40 1.76
N LEU A 22 -4.04 9.41 1.84
CA LEU A 22 -3.01 9.33 2.86
C LEU A 22 -1.99 10.47 2.72
N LYS A 23 -1.59 10.80 1.48
CA LYS A 23 -0.77 11.98 1.19
C LYS A 23 -1.46 13.28 1.61
N LYS A 24 -2.77 13.43 1.36
CA LYS A 24 -3.56 14.59 1.80
C LYS A 24 -3.59 14.72 3.33
N LYS A 25 -3.55 13.60 4.06
CA LYS A 25 -3.50 13.56 5.52
C LYS A 25 -2.10 13.81 6.09
N GLY A 26 -1.07 13.97 5.25
CA GLY A 26 0.31 14.13 5.69
C GLY A 26 0.90 12.88 6.33
N VAL A 27 0.36 11.70 6.00
CA VAL A 27 0.83 10.42 6.53
C VAL A 27 1.97 9.91 5.65
N GLU A 28 3.11 9.62 6.27
CA GLU A 28 4.19 8.87 5.61
C GLU A 28 3.75 7.43 5.40
N ILE A 29 3.76 7.01 4.13
CA ILE A 29 3.33 5.68 3.71
C ILE A 29 4.50 4.94 3.07
N GLU A 30 4.73 3.72 3.54
CA GLU A 30 5.66 2.80 2.92
C GLU A 30 4.90 2.00 1.85
N GLU A 31 5.12 2.35 0.59
CA GLU A 31 4.44 1.71 -0.54
C GLU A 31 5.16 0.43 -0.96
N ILE A 32 4.42 -0.68 -1.00
CA ILE A 32 4.93 -1.98 -1.42
C ILE A 32 4.18 -2.44 -2.67
N ASP A 33 4.88 -2.56 -3.79
CA ASP A 33 4.29 -3.08 -5.03
C ASP A 33 4.20 -4.61 -5.01
N VAL A 34 2.99 -5.12 -4.79
CA VAL A 34 2.73 -6.58 -4.74
C VAL A 34 2.72 -7.23 -6.13
N MET A 35 2.73 -6.45 -7.21
CA MET A 35 2.92 -6.97 -8.57
C MET A 35 4.40 -7.25 -8.85
N ALA A 36 5.28 -6.36 -8.42
CA ALA A 36 6.73 -6.55 -8.53
C ALA A 36 7.22 -7.66 -7.58
N GLU A 37 6.59 -7.78 -6.41
CA GLU A 37 6.95 -8.77 -5.39
C GLU A 37 5.77 -9.67 -5.00
N PRO A 38 5.51 -10.76 -5.76
CA PRO A 38 4.40 -11.68 -5.50
C PRO A 38 4.43 -12.30 -4.09
N ARG A 39 5.63 -12.42 -3.48
CA ARG A 39 5.79 -12.91 -2.11
C ARG A 39 5.16 -11.99 -1.07
N ARG A 40 5.20 -10.67 -1.28
CA ARG A 40 4.61 -9.68 -0.36
C ARG A 40 3.08 -9.66 -0.45
N ARG A 41 2.50 -10.24 -1.49
CA ARG A 41 1.05 -10.51 -1.56
C ARG A 41 0.60 -11.54 -0.53
N VAL A 42 1.45 -12.51 -0.18
CA VAL A 42 1.14 -13.50 0.88
C VAL A 42 1.18 -12.79 2.23
N GLU A 43 2.21 -11.98 2.48
CA GLU A 43 2.32 -11.14 3.68
C GLU A 43 1.10 -10.20 3.86
N MET A 44 0.64 -9.57 2.77
CA MET A 44 -0.57 -8.75 2.77
C MET A 44 -1.83 -9.53 3.20
N LYS A 45 -1.96 -10.79 2.76
CA LYS A 45 -3.11 -11.65 3.12
C LYS A 45 -3.06 -12.10 4.57
N GLU A 46 -1.89 -12.35 5.13
CA GLU A 46 -1.72 -12.79 6.52
C GLU A 46 -1.93 -11.65 7.54
N ARG A 47 -1.73 -10.39 7.11
CA ARG A 47 -1.91 -9.20 7.95
C ARG A 47 -3.32 -8.59 7.91
N ALA A 48 -4.20 -9.07 7.03
CA ALA A 48 -5.56 -8.57 6.85
C ALA A 48 -6.50 -9.09 7.95
#